data_AF-A0A5J4RJB9-F1
#
_entry.id   AF-A0A5J4RJB9-F1
#
_cell.length_a   1.000
_cell.length_b   1.000
_cell.length_c   1.000
_cell.angle_alpha   90.00
_cell.angle_beta   90.00
_cell.angle_gamma   90.00
#
_symmetry.space_group_name_H-M   'P 1'
#
loop_
_entity.id
_entity.type
_entity.pdbx_description
1 polymer ?
#
loop_
_entity_poly.entity_id
_entity_poly.type
_entity_poly.pdbx_seq_one_letter_code
_entity_poly.pdbx_strand_id
1 'polypeptide(L)'
;MGLNGLEQTKDKQYKEDAYTTVYRNNILTPMANEHWSDRKGRYSSRANAWILTKIIKFHNKEYYETTLKPLLKKRLQDKNKSKHEIKLETIEKQGIDINDPFIFGNISEKATRGEYKEEADIATDLTKVIRYYAGESGLVFIIKEYDAQQETNVIRYNTKTNAYEQMHIIRLWDDGKKHITVQDIFEKYSGQYVVEGVRFNSDNPNVFNVFQGFKYEKLEQVDESKIDMFINDLIYGTIAGGNKE
;
A
#
# COMPACT_ATOMS: atom_id res chain seq x y z
N MET A 1 -30.44 20.51 -17.74
CA MET A 1 -28.98 20.64 -18.01
C MET A 1 -28.27 19.54 -17.23
N GLY A 2 -27.65 18.56 -17.91
CA GLY A 2 -26.98 17.44 -17.24
C GLY A 2 -25.67 17.86 -16.56
N LEU A 3 -25.15 17.01 -15.65
CA LEU A 3 -23.87 17.18 -14.96
C LEU A 3 -22.71 17.54 -15.92
N ASN A 4 -22.70 16.95 -17.12
CA ASN A 4 -21.73 17.24 -18.18
C ASN A 4 -21.78 18.70 -18.68
N GLY A 5 -22.95 19.34 -18.65
CA GLY A 5 -23.09 20.76 -19.00
C GLY A 5 -22.58 21.70 -17.90
N LEU A 6 -22.66 21.27 -16.63
CA LEU A 6 -22.11 22.01 -15.47
C LEU A 6 -20.58 21.88 -15.39
N GLU A 7 -20.01 20.72 -15.74
CA GLU A 7 -18.55 20.55 -15.81
C GLU A 7 -17.93 21.33 -16.98
N GLN A 8 -18.55 21.31 -18.16
CA GLN A 8 -18.08 22.07 -19.31
C GLN A 8 -18.17 23.60 -19.11
N THR A 9 -19.19 24.08 -18.38
CA THR A 9 -19.31 25.50 -18.05
C THR A 9 -18.27 25.93 -17.01
N LYS A 10 -17.99 25.10 -16.00
CA LYS A 10 -16.91 25.34 -15.03
C LYS A 10 -15.52 25.38 -15.67
N ASP A 11 -15.21 24.47 -16.60
CA ASP A 11 -13.92 24.46 -17.30
C ASP A 11 -13.73 25.69 -18.22
N LYS A 12 -14.80 26.12 -18.90
CA LYS A 12 -14.79 27.36 -19.71
C LYS A 12 -14.58 28.60 -18.83
N GLN A 13 -15.29 28.69 -17.71
CA GLN A 13 -15.17 29.81 -16.77
C GLN A 13 -13.76 29.87 -16.17
N TYR A 14 -13.21 28.73 -15.76
CA TYR A 14 -11.84 28.65 -15.25
C TYR A 14 -10.79 29.14 -16.26
N LYS A 15 -10.93 28.75 -17.53
CA LYS A 15 -10.02 29.20 -18.60
C LYS A 15 -10.14 30.71 -18.84
N GLU A 16 -11.35 31.24 -18.85
CA GLU A 16 -11.60 32.67 -18.98
C GLU A 16 -10.96 33.49 -17.85
N ASP A 17 -11.12 33.05 -16.60
CA ASP A 17 -10.51 33.68 -15.43
C ASP A 17 -8.97 33.59 -15.47
N ALA A 18 -8.43 32.46 -15.91
CA ALA A 18 -6.98 32.27 -16.05
C ALA A 18 -6.39 33.21 -17.11
N TYR A 19 -7.03 33.37 -18.26
CA TYR A 19 -6.61 34.33 -19.29
C TYR A 19 -6.74 35.78 -18.84
N THR A 20 -7.81 36.10 -18.09
CA THR A 20 -7.99 37.44 -17.50
C THR A 20 -6.87 37.75 -16.51
N THR A 21 -6.47 36.77 -15.70
CA THR A 21 -5.35 36.88 -14.77
C THR A 21 -4.03 37.09 -15.52
N VAL A 22 -3.79 36.37 -16.61
CA VAL A 22 -2.59 36.55 -17.44
C VAL A 22 -2.58 37.95 -18.05
N TYR A 23 -3.69 38.42 -18.62
CA TYR A 23 -3.78 39.75 -19.21
C TYR A 23 -3.45 40.85 -18.20
N ARG A 24 -4.10 40.83 -17.02
CA ARG A 24 -3.94 41.86 -15.98
C ARG A 24 -2.54 41.91 -15.38
N ASN A 25 -1.86 40.77 -15.32
CA ASN A 25 -0.56 40.66 -14.66
C ASN A 25 0.62 40.60 -15.63
N ASN A 26 0.41 40.84 -16.93
CA ASN A 26 1.50 40.95 -17.90
C ASN A 26 1.78 42.38 -18.30
N ILE A 27 3.05 42.66 -18.60
CA ILE A 27 3.44 43.92 -19.22
C ILE A 27 3.34 43.72 -20.73
N LEU A 28 2.17 44.04 -21.28
CA LEU A 28 1.89 43.92 -22.71
C LEU A 28 2.30 45.20 -23.45
N THR A 29 2.84 45.03 -24.66
CA THR A 29 3.04 46.16 -25.59
C THR A 29 1.69 46.64 -26.13
N PRO A 30 1.58 47.89 -26.61
CA PRO A 30 0.32 48.41 -27.19
C PRO A 30 -0.26 47.50 -28.28
N MET A 31 0.59 46.99 -29.18
CA MET A 31 0.19 46.03 -30.23
C MET A 31 -0.24 44.66 -29.67
N ALA A 32 0.41 44.17 -28.62
CA ALA A 32 -0.01 42.93 -27.98
C ALA A 32 -1.35 43.09 -27.25
N ASN A 33 -1.64 44.30 -26.76
CA ASN A 33 -2.90 44.64 -26.12
C ASN A 33 -4.05 44.67 -27.13
N GLU A 34 -3.81 45.34 -28.27
CA GLU A 34 -4.78 45.45 -29.37
C GLU A 34 -5.18 44.07 -29.93
N HIS A 35 -4.22 43.16 -30.07
CA HIS A 35 -4.47 41.82 -30.61
C HIS A 35 -4.72 40.73 -29.55
N TRP A 36 -4.91 41.10 -28.28
CA TRP A 36 -5.03 40.12 -27.18
C TRP A 36 -6.21 39.16 -27.37
N SER A 37 -7.40 39.70 -27.69
CA SER A 37 -8.63 38.92 -27.87
C SER A 37 -8.52 37.90 -29.00
N ASP A 38 -7.91 38.29 -30.13
CA ASP A 38 -7.69 37.41 -31.27
C ASP A 38 -6.71 36.28 -30.94
N ARG A 39 -5.62 36.60 -30.23
CA ARG A 39 -4.63 35.61 -29.79
C ARG A 39 -5.24 34.65 -28.78
N LYS A 40 -6.01 35.14 -27.81
CA LYS A 40 -6.75 34.32 -26.86
C LYS A 40 -7.70 33.36 -27.57
N GLY A 41 -8.50 33.84 -28.53
CA GLY A 41 -9.44 33.01 -29.30
C GLY A 41 -8.76 31.86 -30.05
N ARG A 42 -7.57 32.10 -30.62
CA ARG A 42 -6.81 31.08 -31.37
C ARG A 42 -6.18 29.99 -30.49
N TYR A 43 -5.77 30.33 -29.27
CA TYR A 43 -4.98 29.43 -28.42
C TYR A 43 -5.70 28.93 -27.17
N SER A 44 -6.90 29.42 -26.87
CA SER A 44 -7.67 29.06 -25.67
C SER A 44 -7.94 27.56 -25.53
N SER A 45 -8.17 26.87 -26.65
CA SER A 45 -8.40 25.41 -26.68
C SER A 45 -7.15 24.59 -26.33
N ARG A 46 -5.95 25.16 -26.51
CA ARG A 46 -4.66 24.51 -26.25
C ARG A 46 -4.01 24.97 -24.94
N ALA A 47 -4.60 25.93 -24.25
CA ALA A 47 -4.04 26.50 -23.05
C ALA A 47 -4.20 25.57 -21.85
N ASN A 48 -3.10 25.40 -21.13
CA ASN A 48 -3.09 24.78 -19.81
C ASN A 48 -2.34 25.67 -18.82
N ALA A 49 -2.48 25.38 -17.53
CA ALA A 49 -1.90 26.19 -16.46
C ALA A 49 -0.39 26.43 -16.62
N TRP A 50 0.35 25.47 -17.17
CA TRP A 50 1.79 25.58 -17.38
C TRP A 50 2.14 26.58 -18.48
N ILE A 51 1.41 26.56 -19.60
CA ILE A 51 1.57 27.52 -20.70
C ILE A 51 1.27 28.94 -20.21
N LEU A 52 0.18 29.13 -19.47
CA LEU A 52 -0.22 30.44 -18.94
C LEU A 52 0.81 30.98 -17.93
N THR A 53 1.35 30.10 -17.08
CA THR A 53 2.44 30.44 -16.14
C THR A 53 3.70 30.89 -16.90
N LYS A 54 4.04 30.22 -18.00
CA LYS A 54 5.19 30.60 -18.84
C LYS A 54 5.03 31.99 -19.46
N ILE A 55 3.84 32.32 -19.95
CA ILE A 55 3.56 33.65 -20.54
C ILE A 55 3.87 34.74 -19.50
N ILE A 56 3.37 34.57 -18.26
CA ILE A 56 3.66 35.51 -17.17
C ILE A 56 5.15 35.55 -16.84
N LYS A 57 5.82 34.40 -16.77
CA LYS A 57 7.27 34.34 -16.52
C LYS A 57 8.09 35.16 -17.53
N PHE A 58 7.69 35.17 -18.80
CA PHE A 58 8.41 35.87 -19.87
C PHE A 58 8.08 37.37 -19.94
N HIS A 59 6.82 37.75 -19.70
CA HIS A 59 6.37 39.13 -19.92
C HIS A 59 6.11 39.92 -18.63
N ASN A 60 6.15 39.29 -17.46
CA ASN A 60 6.22 39.94 -16.16
C ASN A 60 7.01 39.08 -15.16
N LYS A 61 8.34 39.15 -15.30
CA LYS A 61 9.29 38.37 -14.50
C LYS A 61 9.17 38.69 -13.01
N GLU A 62 8.93 39.95 -12.65
CA GLU A 62 8.81 40.38 -11.26
C GLU A 62 7.61 39.71 -10.58
N TYR A 63 6.41 39.82 -11.16
CA TYR A 63 5.21 39.18 -10.64
C TYR A 63 5.33 37.65 -10.59
N TYR A 64 6.03 37.05 -11.56
CA TYR A 64 6.31 35.62 -11.51
C TYR A 64 7.18 35.23 -10.30
N GLU A 65 8.28 35.95 -10.06
CA GLU A 65 9.22 35.63 -8.99
C GLU A 65 8.67 35.93 -7.59
N THR A 66 7.94 37.05 -7.42
CA THR A 66 7.45 37.50 -6.11
C THR A 66 6.14 36.85 -5.69
N THR A 67 5.24 36.54 -6.65
CA THR A 67 3.88 36.06 -6.35
C THR A 67 3.67 34.62 -6.80
N LEU A 68 3.84 34.32 -8.10
CA LEU A 68 3.47 33.00 -8.63
C LEU A 68 4.41 31.87 -8.18
N LYS A 69 5.72 32.09 -8.18
CA LYS A 69 6.71 31.07 -7.86
C LYS A 69 6.61 30.58 -6.40
N PRO A 70 6.43 31.44 -5.37
CA PRO A 70 6.14 31.01 -4.01
C PRO A 70 4.85 30.20 -3.90
N LEU A 71 3.77 30.63 -4.59
CA LEU A 71 2.49 29.89 -4.60
C LEU A 71 2.61 28.51 -5.24
N LEU A 72 3.38 28.38 -6.33
CA LEU A 72 3.66 27.09 -6.96
C LEU A 72 4.50 26.18 -6.06
N LYS A 73 5.50 26.74 -5.36
CA LYS A 73 6.32 26.00 -4.39
C LYS A 73 5.47 25.52 -3.21
N LYS A 74 4.62 26.40 -2.65
CA LYS A 74 3.68 26.06 -1.59
C LYS A 74 2.70 24.97 -2.04
N ARG A 75 2.10 25.10 -3.23
CA ARG A 75 1.21 24.06 -3.79
C ARG A 75 1.93 22.72 -3.98
N LEU A 76 3.20 22.72 -4.39
CA LEU A 76 3.99 21.51 -4.51
C LEU A 76 4.26 20.88 -3.13
N GLN A 77 4.60 21.71 -2.14
CA GLN A 77 4.77 21.28 -0.75
C GLN A 77 3.46 20.72 -0.17
N ASP A 78 2.33 21.41 -0.37
CA ASP A 78 1.01 20.97 0.08
C ASP A 78 0.58 19.69 -0.64
N LYS A 79 0.89 19.52 -1.92
CA LYS A 79 0.63 18.28 -2.67
C LYS A 79 1.52 17.12 -2.19
N ASN A 80 2.75 17.40 -1.79
CA ASN A 80 3.66 16.40 -1.23
C ASN A 80 3.25 16.05 0.21
N LYS A 81 2.87 17.05 1.00
CA LYS A 81 2.37 16.89 2.36
C LYS A 81 1.05 16.15 2.35
N SER A 82 0.11 16.50 1.47
CA SER A 82 -1.10 15.71 1.25
C SER A 82 -0.78 14.32 0.70
N LYS A 83 0.21 14.13 -0.18
CA LYS A 83 0.62 12.75 -0.55
C LYS A 83 1.14 11.90 0.62
N HIS A 84 1.71 12.53 1.67
CA HIS A 84 2.17 11.84 2.87
C HIS A 84 1.09 11.78 3.97
N GLU A 85 0.16 12.75 4.03
CA GLU A 85 -0.97 12.84 5.00
C GLU A 85 -2.27 12.19 4.47
N ILE A 86 -2.42 11.99 3.16
CA ILE A 86 -3.50 11.19 2.56
C ILE A 86 -3.20 9.73 2.90
N LYS A 87 -3.69 9.36 4.08
CA LYS A 87 -4.08 8.01 4.48
C LYS A 87 -2.94 6.98 4.63
N LEU A 88 -2.06 7.20 5.61
CA LEU A 88 -1.84 6.15 6.61
C LEU A 88 -3.07 6.11 7.52
N GLU A 89 -4.26 5.97 6.93
CA GLU A 89 -5.44 5.51 7.65
C GLU A 89 -5.00 4.18 8.23
N THR A 90 -5.19 4.05 9.53
CA THR A 90 -4.75 2.94 10.36
C THR A 90 -5.23 1.63 9.73
N ILE A 91 -4.44 1.06 8.81
CA ILE A 91 -4.63 -0.32 8.38
C ILE A 91 -4.44 -1.10 9.67
N GLU A 92 -5.54 -1.66 10.17
CA GLU A 92 -5.51 -2.45 11.37
C GLU A 92 -4.50 -3.59 11.13
N LYS A 93 -3.46 -3.66 11.96
CA LYS A 93 -2.49 -4.75 11.90
C LYS A 93 -3.20 -6.04 12.33
N GLN A 94 -3.89 -6.68 11.40
CA GLN A 94 -4.46 -8.01 11.61
C GLN A 94 -3.33 -9.03 11.65
N GLY A 95 -3.29 -9.88 12.67
CA GLY A 95 -2.31 -10.97 12.74
C GLY A 95 -2.45 -11.95 11.58
N ILE A 96 -1.38 -12.68 11.26
CA ILE A 96 -1.49 -13.82 10.35
C ILE A 96 -2.11 -14.98 11.14
N ASP A 97 -3.33 -15.35 10.78
CA ASP A 97 -4.01 -16.55 11.29
C ASP A 97 -3.81 -17.69 10.30
N ILE A 98 -3.24 -18.82 10.75
CA ILE A 98 -3.08 -20.01 9.90
C ILE A 98 -4.42 -20.66 9.54
N ASN A 99 -5.42 -20.57 10.42
CA ASN A 99 -6.70 -21.26 10.25
C ASN A 99 -7.62 -20.57 9.24
N ASP A 100 -7.46 -19.26 9.05
CA ASP A 100 -8.10 -18.54 7.96
C ASP A 100 -7.64 -19.14 6.61
N PRO A 101 -8.53 -19.52 5.66
CA PRO A 101 -8.11 -20.03 4.37
C PRO A 101 -7.44 -18.98 3.47
N PHE A 102 -7.52 -17.69 3.80
CA PHE A 102 -6.97 -16.63 2.95
C PHE A 102 -5.44 -16.67 2.86
N ILE A 103 -4.91 -16.83 1.64
CA ILE A 103 -3.48 -16.90 1.32
C ILE A 103 -3.09 -15.88 0.24
N PHE A 104 -1.79 -15.75 -0.02
CA PHE A 104 -1.26 -14.83 -1.03
C PHE A 104 -1.88 -15.04 -2.44
N GLY A 105 -2.18 -16.29 -2.81
CA GLY A 105 -2.85 -16.61 -4.08
C GLY A 105 -4.22 -15.94 -4.24
N ASN A 106 -4.99 -15.79 -3.14
CA ASN A 106 -6.29 -15.13 -3.19
C ASN A 106 -6.17 -13.64 -3.53
N ILE A 107 -5.07 -12.98 -3.16
CA ILE A 107 -4.80 -11.59 -3.56
C ILE A 107 -4.69 -11.51 -5.08
N SER A 108 -4.01 -12.47 -5.72
CA SER A 108 -3.90 -12.53 -7.18
C SER A 108 -5.27 -12.75 -7.85
N GLU A 109 -6.11 -13.62 -7.29
CA GLU A 109 -7.46 -13.87 -7.79
C GLU A 109 -8.34 -12.62 -7.68
N LYS A 110 -8.35 -11.97 -6.52
CA LYS A 110 -9.11 -10.73 -6.27
C LYS A 110 -8.65 -9.59 -7.18
N ALA A 111 -7.34 -9.46 -7.40
CA ALA A 111 -6.79 -8.50 -8.35
C ALA A 111 -7.27 -8.78 -9.78
N THR A 112 -7.23 -10.04 -10.22
CA THR A 112 -7.66 -10.44 -11.57
C THR A 112 -9.16 -10.19 -11.79
N ARG A 113 -9.97 -10.35 -10.74
CA ARG A 113 -11.42 -10.06 -10.76
C ARG A 113 -11.75 -8.58 -10.65
N GLY A 114 -10.76 -7.70 -10.43
CA GLY A 114 -10.97 -6.26 -10.26
C GLY A 114 -11.73 -5.92 -8.98
N GLU A 115 -11.63 -6.75 -7.94
CA GLU A 115 -12.37 -6.55 -6.68
C GLU A 115 -11.76 -5.43 -5.80
N TYR A 116 -10.49 -5.09 -6.03
CA TYR A 116 -9.80 -4.03 -5.33
C TYR A 116 -10.15 -2.66 -5.92
N LYS A 117 -10.72 -1.78 -5.08
CA LYS A 117 -11.10 -0.41 -5.46
C LYS A 117 -10.11 0.62 -4.95
N GLU A 118 -9.53 0.36 -3.79
CA GLU A 118 -8.55 1.24 -3.15
C GLU A 118 -7.27 0.49 -2.80
N GLU A 119 -6.15 1.20 -2.76
CA GLU A 119 -4.85 0.65 -2.34
C GLU A 119 -4.90 0.10 -0.90
N ALA A 120 -5.74 0.70 -0.04
CA ALA A 120 -5.93 0.27 1.34
C ALA A 120 -6.54 -1.14 1.44
N ASP A 121 -7.39 -1.56 0.49
CA ASP A 121 -8.00 -2.89 0.48
C ASP A 121 -6.91 -3.97 0.30
N ILE A 122 -6.01 -3.74 -0.65
CA ILE A 122 -4.87 -4.62 -0.94
C ILE A 122 -3.91 -4.63 0.24
N ALA A 123 -3.62 -3.45 0.78
CA ALA A 123 -2.70 -3.30 1.88
C ALA A 123 -3.20 -4.02 3.14
N THR A 124 -4.52 -4.02 3.37
CA THR A 124 -5.19 -4.76 4.46
C THR A 124 -5.11 -6.27 4.22
N ASP A 125 -5.41 -6.76 3.03
CA ASP A 125 -5.30 -8.20 2.73
C ASP A 125 -3.85 -8.70 2.84
N LEU A 126 -2.87 -7.87 2.46
CA LEU A 126 -1.45 -8.18 2.69
C LEU A 126 -1.13 -8.37 4.19
N THR A 127 -1.80 -7.66 5.10
CA THR A 127 -1.57 -7.88 6.54
C THR A 127 -1.99 -9.27 7.02
N LYS A 128 -2.84 -9.99 6.30
CA LYS A 128 -3.25 -11.34 6.68
C LYS A 128 -2.23 -12.41 6.27
N VAL A 129 -1.35 -12.08 5.32
CA VAL A 129 -0.52 -13.09 4.63
C VAL A 129 0.97 -12.84 4.71
N ILE A 130 1.42 -11.61 4.97
CA ILE A 130 2.86 -11.30 4.97
C ILE A 130 3.33 -10.42 6.14
N ARG A 131 4.50 -10.78 6.68
CA ARG A 131 5.31 -9.94 7.57
C ARG A 131 6.77 -9.95 7.12
N TYR A 132 7.57 -9.03 7.63
CA TYR A 132 9.03 -9.08 7.47
C TYR A 132 9.76 -8.47 8.67
N TYR A 133 11.00 -8.87 8.83
CA TYR A 133 11.93 -8.30 9.81
C TYR A 133 13.35 -8.26 9.25
N ALA A 134 14.22 -7.48 9.90
CA ALA A 134 15.64 -7.47 9.60
C ALA A 134 16.32 -8.63 10.34
N GLY A 135 16.76 -9.65 9.59
CA GLY A 135 17.59 -10.73 10.09
C GLY A 135 19.08 -10.44 9.90
N GLU A 136 19.93 -11.37 10.35
CA GLU A 136 21.39 -11.22 10.32
C GLU A 136 21.96 -11.03 8.91
N SER A 137 21.41 -11.75 7.92
CA SER A 137 21.88 -11.74 6.53
C SER A 137 21.01 -10.87 5.60
N GLY A 138 20.08 -10.09 6.14
CA GLY A 138 19.16 -9.24 5.37
C GLY A 138 17.70 -9.41 5.77
N LEU A 139 16.80 -8.90 4.92
CA LEU A 139 15.36 -8.96 5.18
C LEU A 139 14.84 -10.39 5.04
N VAL A 140 14.12 -10.84 6.07
CA VAL A 140 13.42 -12.12 6.10
C VAL A 140 11.93 -11.86 6.03
N PHE A 141 11.27 -12.46 5.05
CA PHE A 141 9.82 -12.38 4.84
C PHE A 141 9.16 -13.62 5.40
N ILE A 142 8.03 -13.42 6.07
CA ILE A 142 7.17 -14.45 6.66
C ILE A 142 5.91 -14.46 5.83
N ILE A 143 5.69 -15.51 5.04
CA ILE A 143 4.57 -15.60 4.10
C ILE A 143 3.72 -16.81 4.47
N LYS A 144 2.41 -16.60 4.53
CA LYS A 144 1.41 -17.67 4.67
C LYS A 144 1.15 -18.31 3.31
N GLU A 145 1.33 -19.62 3.25
CA GLU A 145 1.17 -20.42 2.03
C GLU A 145 0.34 -21.68 2.33
N TYR A 146 -0.35 -22.20 1.32
CA TYR A 146 -1.04 -23.48 1.44
C TYR A 146 -0.07 -24.63 1.09
N ASP A 147 0.04 -25.61 1.98
CA ASP A 147 0.81 -26.83 1.76
C ASP A 147 -0.12 -27.95 1.29
N ALA A 148 -0.05 -28.27 -0.01
CA ALA A 148 -0.90 -29.28 -0.61
C ALA A 148 -0.62 -30.72 -0.12
N GLN A 149 0.53 -30.99 0.51
CA GLN A 149 0.81 -32.32 1.07
C GLN A 149 0.14 -32.51 2.42
N GLN A 150 0.11 -31.45 3.23
CA GLN A 150 -0.52 -31.47 4.54
C GLN A 150 -1.99 -31.04 4.50
N GLU A 151 -2.43 -30.51 3.36
CA GLU A 151 -3.74 -29.89 3.15
C GLU A 151 -4.04 -28.77 4.14
N THR A 152 -3.00 -28.07 4.61
CA THR A 152 -3.09 -27.01 5.62
C THR A 152 -2.29 -25.79 5.21
N ASN A 153 -2.64 -24.64 5.78
CA ASN A 153 -1.80 -23.45 5.66
C ASN A 153 -0.57 -23.56 6.57
N VAL A 154 0.55 -23.05 6.07
CA VAL A 154 1.84 -23.05 6.75
C VAL A 154 2.51 -21.68 6.62
N ILE A 155 3.44 -21.40 7.51
CA ILE A 155 4.29 -20.21 7.46
C ILE A 155 5.62 -20.57 6.83
N ARG A 156 6.01 -19.85 5.76
CA ARG A 156 7.31 -19.99 5.11
C ARG A 156 8.14 -18.73 5.27
N TYR A 157 9.46 -18.93 5.31
CA TYR A 157 10.43 -17.86 5.35
C TYR A 157 11.07 -17.70 3.98
N ASN A 158 11.01 -16.46 3.46
CA ASN A 158 11.48 -16.13 2.13
C ASN A 158 12.48 -14.97 2.18
N THR A 159 13.38 -14.95 1.19
CA THR A 159 14.27 -13.82 0.96
C THR A 159 13.51 -12.65 0.33
N LYS A 160 14.10 -11.46 0.35
CA LYS A 160 13.57 -10.29 -0.35
C LYS A 160 13.30 -10.59 -1.83
N THR A 161 14.23 -11.24 -2.51
CA THR A 161 14.13 -11.53 -3.94
C THR A 161 12.88 -12.36 -4.24
N ASN A 162 12.71 -13.49 -3.56
CA ASN A 162 11.57 -14.39 -3.78
C ASN A 162 10.24 -13.69 -3.45
N ALA A 163 10.17 -12.96 -2.33
CA ALA A 163 8.95 -12.24 -1.95
C ALA A 163 8.59 -11.15 -2.96
N TYR A 164 9.58 -10.39 -3.45
CA TYR A 164 9.35 -9.30 -4.40
C TYR A 164 8.94 -9.85 -5.77
N GLU A 165 9.53 -10.94 -6.23
CA GLU A 165 9.12 -11.61 -7.48
C GLU A 165 7.66 -12.06 -7.42
N GLN A 166 7.22 -12.68 -6.30
CA GLN A 166 5.83 -13.08 -6.11
C GLN A 166 4.86 -11.89 -6.18
N MET A 167 5.20 -10.76 -5.57
CA MET A 167 4.38 -9.54 -5.60
C MET A 167 4.40 -8.84 -6.96
N HIS A 168 5.54 -8.85 -7.64
CA HIS A 168 5.73 -8.15 -8.91
C HIS A 168 4.85 -8.73 -10.03
N ILE A 169 4.58 -10.03 -9.98
CA ILE A 169 3.74 -10.72 -10.96
C ILE A 169 2.28 -10.23 -10.91
N ILE A 170 1.79 -9.82 -9.73
CA ILE A 170 0.40 -9.38 -9.55
C ILE A 170 0.25 -7.92 -9.93
N ARG A 171 -0.31 -7.69 -11.13
CA ARG A 171 -0.64 -6.35 -11.65
C ARG A 171 -2.04 -5.94 -11.19
N LEU A 172 -2.19 -4.67 -10.82
CA LEU A 172 -3.43 -4.10 -10.29
C LEU A 172 -4.13 -3.22 -11.33
N TRP A 173 -3.63 -2.00 -11.56
CA TRP A 173 -4.15 -1.08 -12.57
C TRP A 173 -3.02 -0.28 -13.22
N ASP A 174 -3.34 0.41 -14.32
CA ASP A 174 -2.41 1.28 -15.04
C ASP A 174 -2.58 2.73 -14.57
N ASP A 175 -1.49 3.38 -14.16
CA ASP A 175 -1.49 4.80 -13.79
C ASP A 175 -1.26 5.75 -14.99
N GLY A 176 -1.19 5.19 -16.21
CA GLY A 176 -0.88 5.86 -17.47
C GLY A 176 0.62 5.97 -17.77
N LYS A 177 1.49 5.59 -16.84
CA LYS A 177 2.97 5.56 -17.01
C LYS A 177 3.54 4.17 -16.78
N LYS A 178 2.99 3.42 -15.82
CA LYS A 178 3.35 2.05 -15.50
C LYS A 178 2.16 1.30 -14.90
N HIS A 179 2.22 -0.02 -15.00
CA HIS A 179 1.36 -0.86 -14.18
C HIS A 179 1.77 -0.76 -12.72
N ILE A 180 0.80 -0.47 -11.85
CA ILE A 180 0.93 -0.59 -10.41
C ILE A 180 0.81 -2.06 -10.05
N THR A 181 1.76 -2.56 -9.26
CA THR A 181 1.83 -3.94 -8.79
C THR A 181 1.57 -4.02 -7.30
N VAL A 182 1.30 -5.23 -6.80
CA VAL A 182 1.22 -5.47 -5.35
C VAL A 182 2.53 -5.09 -4.65
N GLN A 183 3.68 -5.20 -5.33
CA GLN A 183 4.97 -4.77 -4.79
C GLN A 183 4.98 -3.26 -4.50
N ASP A 184 4.46 -2.43 -5.41
CA ASP A 184 4.39 -0.97 -5.22
C ASP A 184 3.53 -0.62 -3.98
N ILE A 185 2.43 -1.33 -3.78
CA ILE A 185 1.56 -1.16 -2.61
C ILE A 185 2.27 -1.61 -1.33
N PHE A 186 2.93 -2.77 -1.36
CA PHE A 186 3.70 -3.27 -0.22
C PHE A 186 4.78 -2.29 0.21
N GLU A 187 5.54 -1.73 -0.73
CA GLU A 187 6.60 -0.74 -0.43
C GLU A 187 6.00 0.53 0.20
N LYS A 188 4.88 1.02 -0.34
CA LYS A 188 4.16 2.20 0.17
C LYS A 188 3.68 2.01 1.61
N TYR A 189 3.22 0.81 1.97
CA TYR A 189 2.70 0.47 3.29
C TYR A 189 3.68 -0.37 4.14
N SER A 190 4.97 -0.37 3.81
CA SER A 190 5.98 -1.26 4.40
C SER A 190 6.06 -1.21 5.94
N GLY A 191 5.76 -0.08 6.57
CA GLY A 191 5.69 0.03 8.03
C GLY A 191 4.57 -0.79 8.70
N GLN A 192 3.55 -1.20 7.94
CA GLN A 192 2.45 -2.02 8.46
C GLN A 192 2.79 -3.51 8.54
N TYR A 193 3.79 -3.96 7.77
CA TYR A 193 4.17 -5.37 7.70
C TYR A 193 5.41 -5.71 8.53
N VAL A 194 6.03 -4.71 9.18
CA VAL A 194 7.24 -4.91 9.97
C VAL A 194 6.92 -5.51 11.35
N VAL A 195 7.74 -6.48 11.74
CA VAL A 195 7.85 -7.04 13.09
C VAL A 195 9.30 -6.95 13.58
N GLU A 196 9.52 -6.96 14.88
CA GLU A 196 10.85 -6.90 15.51
C GLU A 196 11.63 -8.21 15.33
N GLY A 197 10.92 -9.32 15.14
CA GLY A 197 11.52 -10.64 14.97
C GLY A 197 10.47 -11.74 15.10
N VAL A 198 10.96 -12.96 15.31
CA VAL A 198 10.15 -14.17 15.39
C VAL A 198 10.43 -14.88 16.70
N ARG A 199 9.38 -15.33 17.37
CA ARG A 199 9.50 -16.18 18.56
C ARG A 199 8.47 -17.29 18.50
N PHE A 200 8.82 -18.46 19.06
CA PHE A 200 7.90 -19.58 19.13
C PHE A 200 6.60 -19.18 19.82
N ASN A 201 6.66 -18.58 21.02
CA ASN A 201 5.49 -18.03 21.70
C ASN A 201 5.85 -16.67 22.31
N SER A 202 5.01 -15.65 22.11
CA SER A 202 5.24 -14.30 22.64
C SER A 202 3.95 -13.51 22.80
N ASP A 203 3.86 -12.74 23.88
CA ASP A 203 2.78 -11.77 24.12
C ASP A 203 3.12 -10.36 23.60
N ASN A 204 4.32 -10.18 23.02
CA ASN A 204 4.75 -8.90 22.48
C ASN A 204 4.09 -8.71 21.10
N PRO A 205 3.21 -7.70 20.90
CA PRO A 205 2.51 -7.48 19.64
C PRO A 205 3.44 -7.13 18.47
N ASN A 206 4.67 -6.70 18.75
CA ASN A 206 5.67 -6.40 17.72
C ASN A 206 6.47 -7.62 17.28
N VAL A 207 6.37 -8.76 17.98
CA VAL A 207 7.08 -10.00 17.63
C VAL A 207 6.11 -10.96 16.97
N PHE A 208 6.52 -11.58 15.86
CA PHE A 208 5.71 -12.60 15.22
C PHE A 208 5.70 -13.88 16.06
N ASN A 209 4.49 -14.29 16.48
CA ASN A 209 4.25 -15.53 17.21
C ASN A 209 4.05 -16.70 16.22
N VAL A 210 4.98 -17.66 16.24
CA VAL A 210 4.92 -18.86 15.37
C VAL A 210 3.95 -19.90 15.93
N PHE A 211 3.69 -19.88 17.23
CA PHE A 211 2.77 -20.80 17.87
C PHE A 211 1.33 -20.42 17.53
N GLN A 212 0.70 -21.30 16.77
CA GLN A 212 -0.62 -21.06 16.18
C GLN A 212 -1.65 -22.05 16.76
N GLY A 213 -1.35 -22.57 17.96
CA GLY A 213 -2.13 -23.59 18.64
C GLY A 213 -1.49 -24.98 18.55
N PHE A 214 -2.16 -25.94 19.18
CA PHE A 214 -1.78 -27.33 19.13
C PHE A 214 -2.39 -27.98 17.88
N LYS A 215 -1.63 -28.87 17.24
CA LYS A 215 -2.13 -29.69 16.12
C LYS A 215 -3.36 -30.53 16.52
N TYR A 216 -3.51 -30.79 17.81
CA TYR A 216 -4.57 -31.61 18.37
C TYR A 216 -5.44 -30.78 19.30
N GLU A 217 -6.72 -31.10 19.35
CA GLU A 217 -7.65 -30.49 20.28
C GLU A 217 -7.17 -30.70 21.71
N LYS A 218 -7.22 -29.63 22.51
CA LYS A 218 -7.00 -29.73 23.94
C LYS A 218 -8.17 -30.50 24.52
N LEU A 219 -7.91 -31.72 25.00
CA LEU A 219 -8.91 -32.53 25.66
C LEU A 219 -9.35 -31.84 26.96
N GLU A 220 -10.67 -31.68 27.16
CA GLU A 220 -11.22 -31.17 28.43
C GLU A 220 -10.98 -32.14 29.59
N GLN A 221 -10.97 -33.44 29.29
CA GLN A 221 -10.60 -34.50 30.22
C GLN A 221 -9.62 -35.45 29.54
N VAL A 222 -8.53 -35.76 30.24
CA VAL A 222 -7.57 -36.78 29.82
C VAL A 222 -8.01 -38.10 30.41
N ASP A 223 -8.22 -39.09 29.54
CA ASP A 223 -8.41 -40.48 29.96
C ASP A 223 -7.04 -41.07 30.33
N GLU A 224 -6.68 -40.95 31.61
CA GLU A 224 -5.38 -41.40 32.12
C GLU A 224 -5.14 -42.89 31.85
N SER A 225 -6.20 -43.72 31.76
CA SER A 225 -6.06 -45.15 31.48
C SER A 225 -5.40 -45.45 30.13
N LYS A 226 -5.54 -44.55 29.14
CA LYS A 226 -4.95 -44.71 27.80
C LYS A 226 -3.48 -44.31 27.75
N ILE A 227 -3.04 -43.46 28.66
CA ILE A 227 -1.64 -43.02 28.77
C ILE A 227 -0.87 -43.79 29.85
N ASP A 228 -1.57 -44.46 30.75
CA ASP A 228 -1.01 -45.22 31.87
C ASP A 228 -0.01 -46.28 31.40
N MET A 229 -0.35 -47.03 30.35
CA MET A 229 0.55 -48.05 29.77
C MET A 229 1.88 -47.44 29.27
N PHE A 230 1.86 -46.21 28.75
CA PHE A 230 3.08 -45.54 28.29
C PHE A 230 3.90 -45.00 29.45
N ILE A 231 3.24 -44.42 30.46
CA ILE A 231 3.93 -43.84 31.61
C ILE A 231 4.43 -44.93 32.55
N ASN A 232 3.57 -45.85 32.97
CA ASN A 232 3.89 -46.85 33.99
C ASN A 232 4.62 -48.07 33.43
N ASP A 233 4.17 -48.66 32.33
CA ASP A 233 4.78 -49.90 31.85
C ASP A 233 6.05 -49.64 31.04
N LEU A 234 5.98 -48.68 30.12
CA LEU A 234 7.11 -48.36 29.25
C LEU A 234 8.14 -47.46 29.96
N ILE A 235 7.74 -46.27 30.41
CA ILE A 235 8.71 -45.33 31.01
C ILE A 235 9.15 -45.81 32.39
N TYR A 236 8.24 -46.06 33.32
CA TYR A 236 8.65 -46.47 34.67
C TYR A 236 9.16 -47.92 34.71
N GLY A 237 8.39 -48.87 34.17
CA GLY A 237 8.71 -50.30 34.25
C GLY A 237 9.95 -50.69 33.45
N THR A 238 10.10 -50.14 32.24
CA THR A 238 11.16 -50.55 31.32
C THR A 238 12.35 -49.60 31.32
N ILE A 239 12.13 -48.29 31.22
CA ILE A 239 13.21 -47.30 31.07
C ILE A 239 13.81 -46.91 32.43
N ALA A 240 12.97 -46.57 33.41
CA ALA A 240 13.41 -46.23 34.76
C ALA A 240 13.71 -47.46 35.63
N GLY A 241 13.45 -48.68 35.12
CA GLY A 241 13.71 -49.93 35.83
C GLY A 241 12.97 -50.06 37.16
N GLY A 242 11.79 -49.44 37.26
CA GLY A 242 10.99 -49.41 38.49
C GLY A 242 11.48 -48.46 39.57
N ASN A 243 12.54 -47.66 39.33
CA ASN A 243 12.95 -46.62 40.27
C ASN A 243 11.97 -45.45 40.21
N LYS A 244 11.37 -45.13 41.36
CA LYS A 244 10.67 -43.87 41.61
C LYS A 244 11.65 -42.95 42.32
N GLU A 245 12.02 -41.83 41.69
CA GLU A 245 12.69 -40.72 42.40
C GLU A 245 11.77 -40.12 43.47
#